data_AF-A0A6L6QE53-F1
#
_entry.id   AF-A0A6L6QE53-F1
#
_cell.length_a   1.000
_cell.length_b   1.000
_cell.length_c   1.000
_cell.angle_alpha   90.00
_cell.angle_beta   90.00
_cell.angle_gamma   90.00
#
_symmetry.space_group_name_H-M   'P 1'
#
loop_
_entity.id
_entity.type
_entity.pdbx_description
1 polymer ?
#
loop_
_entity_poly.entity_id
_entity_poly.type
_entity_poly.pdbx_seq_one_letter_code
_entity_poly.pdbx_strand_id
1 'polypeptide(L)'
;MYTLVTLRAVPDFAVGYVRDLRVRWAFEEAGQPYAVRTVGPEERNSHAYRQQQPFGQVPVLLDGEQAIFESGAILRHLGDKLPGLRLPDTAAAQCAEMWLYAALNSVEPYVAGLAELTVFHAGEAWTEQRRPMLEDMVKLRLGSLDAWLSGREFLAGQFSVADIIMCTVLRLLDDTGLREQFPAVEAYQRRCLARPAYQKALAAQVALYTQSQAAA
;
A
#
# COMPACT_ATOMS: atom_id res chain seq x y z
N MET A 1 -0.87 18.18 14.41
CA MET A 1 0.26 17.25 14.12
C MET A 1 -0.34 15.89 13.80
N TYR A 2 0.07 15.25 12.71
CA TYR A 2 -0.45 13.94 12.32
C TYR A 2 0.11 12.83 13.22
N THR A 3 -0.73 11.86 13.58
CA THR A 3 -0.28 10.61 14.23
C THR A 3 -0.71 9.40 13.41
N LEU A 4 0.24 8.62 12.92
CA LEU A 4 0.01 7.34 12.27
C LEU A 4 -0.06 6.24 13.33
N VAL A 5 -1.21 5.59 13.43
CA VAL A 5 -1.40 4.42 14.29
C VAL A 5 -1.15 3.15 13.49
N THR A 6 -0.28 2.27 13.99
CA THR A 6 0.07 0.99 13.37
C THR A 6 0.22 -0.15 14.38
N LEU A 7 0.54 -1.37 13.93
CA LEU A 7 0.73 -2.53 14.81
C LEU A 7 1.97 -2.37 15.69
N ARG A 8 1.94 -2.94 16.89
CA ARG A 8 3.11 -3.04 17.77
C ARG A 8 4.17 -3.99 17.24
N ALA A 9 3.73 -5.16 16.80
CA ALA A 9 4.57 -6.22 16.25
C ALA A 9 3.84 -6.94 15.12
N VAL A 10 4.61 -7.55 14.21
CA VAL A 10 4.11 -8.38 13.12
C VAL A 10 5.03 -9.60 12.90
N PRO A 11 4.52 -10.70 12.29
CA PRO A 11 5.38 -11.78 11.82
C PRO A 11 6.37 -11.30 10.74
N ASP A 12 7.47 -12.03 10.57
CA ASP A 12 8.56 -11.66 9.65
C ASP A 12 8.10 -11.40 8.21
N PHE A 13 7.22 -12.25 7.69
CA PHE A 13 6.69 -12.12 6.33
C PHE A 13 5.90 -10.81 6.10
N ALA A 14 5.42 -10.16 7.18
CA ALA A 14 4.65 -8.93 7.09
C ALA A 14 5.53 -7.66 7.23
N VAL A 15 6.77 -7.80 7.67
CA VAL A 15 7.71 -6.67 7.79
C VAL A 15 7.97 -6.06 6.42
N GLY A 16 7.72 -4.76 6.26
CA GLY A 16 7.83 -4.06 4.98
C GLY A 16 6.57 -4.11 4.12
N TYR A 17 5.54 -4.87 4.51
CA TYR A 17 4.30 -5.09 3.75
C TYR A 17 3.03 -4.63 4.47
N VAL A 18 3.11 -4.23 5.75
CA VAL A 18 1.96 -3.65 6.45
C VAL A 18 1.51 -2.36 5.74
N ARG A 19 0.19 -2.19 5.60
CA ARG A 19 -0.41 -1.08 4.83
C ARG A 19 -0.13 0.31 5.41
N ASP A 20 0.45 0.42 6.60
CA ASP A 20 0.93 1.70 7.14
C ASP A 20 2.08 2.29 6.32
N LEU A 21 2.81 1.47 5.56
CA LEU A 21 3.82 1.94 4.61
C LEU A 21 3.30 2.98 3.63
N ARG A 22 2.06 2.80 3.14
CA ARG A 22 1.40 3.71 2.21
C ARG A 22 1.38 5.13 2.77
N VAL A 23 0.99 5.25 4.04
CA VAL A 23 0.85 6.54 4.74
C VAL A 23 2.23 7.13 5.06
N ARG A 24 3.18 6.30 5.51
CA ARG A 24 4.58 6.74 5.72
C ARG A 24 5.18 7.31 4.45
N TRP A 25 5.01 6.61 3.32
CA TRP A 25 5.53 7.04 2.04
C TRP A 25 4.96 8.40 1.64
N ALA A 26 3.65 8.60 1.79
CA ALA A 26 3.03 9.90 1.51
C ALA A 26 3.60 11.04 2.37
N PHE A 27 3.83 10.81 3.67
CA PHE A 27 4.47 11.81 4.53
C PHE A 27 5.91 12.12 4.12
N GLU A 28 6.69 11.10 3.76
CA GLU A 28 8.08 11.29 3.31
C GLU A 28 8.15 12.04 1.97
N GLU A 29 7.24 11.78 1.03
CA GLU A 29 7.17 12.52 -0.24
C GLU A 29 6.89 14.00 -0.02
N ALA A 30 6.06 14.31 0.97
CA ALA A 30 5.69 15.67 1.33
C ALA A 30 6.68 16.38 2.27
N GLY A 31 7.68 15.65 2.79
CA GLY A 31 8.53 16.14 3.88
C GLY A 31 7.75 16.52 5.14
N GLN A 32 6.57 15.92 5.36
CA GLN A 32 5.64 16.28 6.42
C GLN A 32 5.98 15.50 7.71
N PRO A 33 6.30 16.17 8.83
CA PRO A 33 6.49 15.50 10.11
C PRO A 33 5.21 14.84 10.63
N TYR A 34 5.35 13.65 11.22
CA TYR A 34 4.28 12.88 11.84
C TYR A 34 4.81 12.07 13.04
N ALA A 35 3.93 11.75 13.98
CA ALA A 35 4.21 10.80 15.06
C ALA A 35 3.74 9.40 14.68
N VAL A 36 4.36 8.37 15.29
CA VAL A 36 3.91 6.97 15.17
C VAL A 36 3.47 6.47 16.53
N ARG A 37 2.27 5.88 16.58
CA ARG A 37 1.73 5.21 17.76
C ARG A 37 1.46 3.76 17.43
N THR A 38 1.85 2.84 18.30
CA THR A 38 1.63 1.40 18.07
C THR A 38 0.53 0.83 18.95
N VAL A 39 -0.24 -0.12 18.41
CA VAL A 39 -1.34 -0.80 19.11
C VAL A 39 -1.16 -2.31 19.13
N GLY A 40 -1.54 -2.94 20.25
CA GLY A 40 -1.53 -4.39 20.43
C GLY A 40 -2.90 -5.04 20.12
N PRO A 41 -3.01 -6.38 20.19
CA PRO A 41 -4.27 -7.09 19.96
C PRO A 41 -5.39 -6.71 20.94
N GLU A 42 -5.06 -6.48 22.22
CA GLU A 42 -6.03 -6.05 23.24
C GLU A 42 -6.65 -4.69 22.85
N GLU A 43 -5.81 -3.68 22.62
CA GLU A 43 -6.29 -2.33 22.30
C GLU A 43 -7.12 -2.32 21.01
N ARG A 44 -6.68 -3.03 19.97
CA ARG A 44 -7.44 -3.13 18.70
C ARG A 44 -8.82 -3.75 18.87
N ASN A 45 -9.01 -4.58 19.90
CA ASN A 45 -10.30 -5.18 20.23
C ASN A 45 -11.14 -4.33 21.19
N SER A 46 -10.54 -3.31 21.83
CA SER A 46 -11.25 -2.41 22.73
C SER A 46 -12.36 -1.64 22.01
N HIS A 47 -13.42 -1.29 22.75
CA HIS A 47 -14.49 -0.44 22.23
C HIS A 47 -13.94 0.91 21.75
N ALA A 48 -12.99 1.50 22.49
CA ALA A 48 -12.40 2.79 22.16
C ALA A 48 -11.70 2.79 20.79
N TYR A 49 -10.90 1.76 20.51
CA TYR A 49 -10.25 1.64 19.19
C TYR A 49 -11.24 1.34 18.08
N ARG A 50 -12.28 0.52 18.35
CA ARG A 50 -13.31 0.20 17.36
C ARG A 50 -14.16 1.40 16.94
N GLN A 51 -14.23 2.45 17.76
CA GLN A 51 -14.83 3.74 17.35
C GLN A 51 -13.96 4.50 16.33
N GLN A 52 -12.65 4.24 16.28
CA GLN A 52 -11.73 4.82 15.30
C GLN A 52 -11.57 3.92 14.05
N GLN A 53 -11.53 2.61 14.26
CA GLN A 53 -11.40 1.59 13.21
C GLN A 53 -12.32 0.40 13.51
N PRO A 54 -13.51 0.35 12.89
CA PRO A 54 -14.54 -0.65 13.24
C PRO A 54 -14.10 -2.12 13.08
N PHE A 55 -13.16 -2.38 12.18
CA PHE A 55 -12.64 -3.71 11.86
C PHE A 55 -11.43 -4.13 12.72
N GLY A 56 -10.98 -3.30 13.67
CA GLY A 56 -9.79 -3.57 14.50
C GLY A 56 -8.48 -3.65 13.70
N GLN A 57 -8.40 -3.00 12.54
CA GLN A 57 -7.24 -3.01 11.63
C GLN A 57 -6.39 -1.74 11.76
N VAL A 58 -5.25 -1.73 11.06
CA VAL A 58 -4.37 -0.57 10.86
C VAL A 58 -4.13 -0.37 9.36
N PRO A 59 -3.68 0.82 8.89
CA PRO A 59 -3.43 2.04 9.64
C PRO A 59 -4.70 2.80 10.04
N VAL A 60 -4.57 3.62 11.08
CA VAL A 60 -5.45 4.76 11.37
C VAL A 60 -4.60 6.02 11.35
N LEU A 61 -5.08 7.08 10.71
CA LEU A 61 -4.49 8.40 10.78
C LEU A 61 -5.30 9.27 11.75
N LEU A 62 -4.63 9.87 12.74
CA LEU A 62 -5.19 10.94 13.56
C LEU A 62 -4.74 12.29 13.00
N ASP A 63 -5.69 13.08 12.50
CA ASP A 63 -5.52 14.45 12.04
C ASP A 63 -6.29 15.39 12.98
N GLY A 64 -5.61 15.86 14.02
CA GLY A 64 -6.26 16.54 15.14
C GLY A 64 -7.17 15.57 15.90
N GLU A 65 -8.45 15.90 16.02
CA GLU A 65 -9.47 15.05 16.65
C GLU A 65 -10.09 14.03 15.68
N GLN A 66 -9.81 14.15 14.39
CA GLN A 66 -10.38 13.27 13.37
C GLN A 66 -9.56 11.99 13.23
N ALA A 67 -10.21 10.85 13.44
CA ALA A 67 -9.66 9.54 13.07
C ALA A 67 -10.12 9.15 11.66
N ILE A 68 -9.18 8.74 10.82
CA ILE A 68 -9.42 8.30 9.44
C ILE A 68 -8.84 6.90 9.30
N PHE A 69 -9.64 5.95 8.83
CA PHE A 69 -9.21 4.60 8.52
C PHE A 69 -9.39 4.29 7.03
N GLU A 70 -8.94 3.10 6.61
CA GLU A 70 -8.67 2.71 5.22
C GLU A 70 -7.47 3.45 4.62
N SER A 71 -6.39 2.71 4.34
CA SER A 71 -5.16 3.30 3.76
C SER A 71 -5.43 4.11 2.46
N GLY A 72 -6.43 3.70 1.67
CA GLY A 72 -6.88 4.44 0.49
C GLY A 72 -7.54 5.77 0.82
N ALA A 73 -8.44 5.79 1.80
CA ALA A 73 -9.11 7.02 2.24
C ALA A 73 -8.13 7.97 2.94
N ILE A 74 -7.21 7.44 3.75
CA ILE A 74 -6.12 8.21 4.35
C ILE A 74 -5.27 8.89 3.27
N LEU A 75 -4.86 8.14 2.24
CA LEU A 75 -4.08 8.71 1.15
C LEU A 75 -4.88 9.71 0.32
N ARG A 76 -6.15 9.44 0.04
CA ARG A 76 -7.04 10.40 -0.63
C ARG A 76 -7.16 11.71 0.14
N HIS A 77 -7.26 11.66 1.46
CA HIS A 77 -7.29 12.82 2.36
C HIS A 77 -5.96 13.59 2.35
N LEU A 78 -4.84 12.86 2.43
CA LEU A 78 -3.50 13.47 2.41
C LEU A 78 -3.15 14.07 1.05
N GLY A 79 -3.61 13.47 -0.05
CA GLY A 79 -3.35 13.93 -1.42
C GLY A 79 -3.81 15.37 -1.68
N ASP A 80 -4.89 15.82 -1.03
CA ASP A 80 -5.37 17.20 -1.17
C ASP A 80 -4.61 18.20 -0.29
N LYS A 81 -3.98 17.72 0.78
CA LYS A 81 -3.38 18.54 1.85
C LYS A 81 -1.87 18.66 1.74
N LEU A 82 -1.19 17.61 1.29
CA LEU A 82 0.26 17.51 1.34
C LEU A 82 0.91 18.08 0.06
N PRO A 83 1.97 18.89 0.20
CA PRO A 83 2.73 19.36 -0.96
C PRO A 83 3.35 18.17 -1.69
N GLY A 84 3.50 18.28 -3.02
CA GLY A 84 4.11 17.24 -3.86
C GLY A 84 3.21 16.06 -4.22
N LEU A 85 2.08 15.87 -3.52
CA LEU A 85 1.08 14.83 -3.84
C LEU A 85 -0.23 15.40 -4.39
N ARG A 86 -0.46 16.71 -4.18
CA ARG A 86 -1.62 17.43 -4.71
C ARG A 86 -1.48 17.67 -6.19
N LEU A 87 -2.46 17.21 -6.96
CA LEU A 87 -2.59 17.51 -8.39
C LEU A 87 -3.52 18.72 -8.57
N PRO A 88 -3.01 19.88 -9.06
CA PRO A 88 -3.82 21.10 -9.18
C PRO A 88 -4.77 21.07 -10.39
N ASP A 89 -4.45 20.28 -11.41
CA ASP A 89 -5.31 20.07 -12.58
C ASP A 89 -6.46 19.11 -12.23
N THR A 90 -7.70 19.51 -12.48
CA THR A 90 -8.89 18.75 -12.08
C THR A 90 -9.00 17.41 -12.80
N ALA A 91 -8.56 17.33 -14.06
CA ALA A 91 -8.61 16.08 -14.83
C ALA A 91 -7.54 15.09 -14.34
N ALA A 92 -6.32 15.59 -14.04
CA ALA A 92 -5.27 14.78 -13.44
C ALA A 92 -5.67 14.29 -12.04
N ALA A 93 -6.28 15.16 -11.22
CA ALA A 93 -6.79 14.79 -9.90
C ALA A 93 -7.86 13.69 -9.98
N GLN A 94 -8.83 13.83 -10.89
CA GLN A 94 -9.87 12.82 -11.12
C GLN A 94 -9.27 11.49 -11.63
N CYS A 95 -8.27 11.57 -12.53
CA CYS A 95 -7.56 10.40 -13.01
C CYS A 95 -6.80 9.67 -11.88
N ALA A 96 -6.13 10.42 -11.01
CA ALA A 96 -5.47 9.85 -9.83
C ALA A 96 -6.48 9.19 -8.88
N GLU A 97 -7.63 9.81 -8.65
CA GLU A 97 -8.70 9.22 -7.83
C GLU A 97 -9.23 7.92 -8.44
N MET A 98 -9.49 7.89 -9.75
CA MET A 98 -9.87 6.66 -10.45
C MET A 98 -8.83 5.55 -10.27
N TRP A 99 -7.54 5.88 -10.42
CA TRP A 99 -6.46 4.90 -10.29
C TRP A 99 -6.21 4.46 -8.85
N LEU A 100 -6.46 5.33 -7.87
CA LEU A 100 -6.45 4.99 -6.45
C LEU A 100 -7.49 3.89 -6.17
N TYR A 101 -8.72 4.05 -6.66
CA TYR A 101 -9.76 3.03 -6.52
C TYR A 101 -9.49 1.78 -7.36
N ALA A 102 -8.97 1.93 -8.58
CA ALA A 102 -8.62 0.80 -9.43
C ALA A 102 -7.53 -0.07 -8.80
N ALA A 103 -6.53 0.53 -8.15
CA ALA A 103 -5.52 -0.21 -7.41
C ALA A 103 -6.16 -1.09 -6.32
N LEU A 104 -7.08 -0.54 -5.51
CA LEU A 104 -7.70 -1.24 -4.38
C LEU A 104 -8.78 -2.25 -4.79
N ASN A 105 -9.53 -1.99 -5.86
CA ASN A 105 -10.74 -2.73 -6.18
C ASN A 105 -10.65 -3.57 -7.46
N SER A 106 -9.75 -3.21 -8.38
CA SER A 106 -9.57 -3.90 -9.66
C SER A 106 -8.29 -4.73 -9.71
N VAL A 107 -7.24 -4.32 -8.99
CA VAL A 107 -5.91 -4.99 -9.01
C VAL A 107 -5.65 -5.76 -7.71
N GLU A 108 -5.70 -5.09 -6.56
CA GLU A 108 -5.36 -5.67 -5.26
C GLU A 108 -6.11 -6.97 -4.93
N PRO A 109 -7.42 -7.15 -5.22
CA PRO A 109 -8.11 -8.39 -4.84
C PRO A 109 -7.50 -9.65 -5.47
N TYR A 110 -7.01 -9.55 -6.72
CA TYR A 110 -6.38 -10.68 -7.42
C TYR A 110 -4.94 -10.88 -6.98
N VAL A 111 -4.20 -9.79 -6.82
CA VAL A 111 -2.80 -9.80 -6.39
C VAL A 111 -2.66 -10.30 -4.95
N ALA A 112 -3.51 -9.79 -4.04
CA ALA A 112 -3.54 -10.23 -2.65
C ALA A 112 -3.99 -11.68 -2.52
N GLY A 113 -4.95 -12.14 -3.34
CA GLY A 113 -5.34 -13.55 -3.37
C GLY A 113 -4.19 -14.49 -3.77
N LEU A 114 -3.35 -14.09 -4.73
CA LEU A 114 -2.17 -14.87 -5.11
C LEU A 114 -1.09 -14.87 -4.00
N ALA A 115 -0.88 -13.73 -3.35
CA ALA A 115 0.02 -13.62 -2.21
C ALA A 115 -0.48 -14.48 -1.03
N GLU A 116 -1.78 -14.48 -0.75
CA GLU A 116 -2.41 -15.28 0.30
C GLU A 116 -2.17 -16.78 0.09
N LEU A 117 -2.32 -17.28 -1.14
CA LEU A 117 -2.00 -18.68 -1.45
C LEU A 117 -0.55 -19.04 -1.12
N THR A 118 0.38 -18.12 -1.34
CA THR A 118 1.81 -18.36 -1.21
C THR A 118 2.30 -18.18 0.23
N VAL A 119 1.69 -17.27 0.99
CA VAL A 119 2.11 -16.93 2.36
C VAL A 119 1.36 -17.75 3.42
N PHE A 120 0.05 -17.93 3.26
CA PHE A 120 -0.80 -18.53 4.30
C PHE A 120 -1.22 -19.98 4.02
N HIS A 121 -1.18 -20.41 2.75
CA HIS A 121 -1.62 -21.74 2.32
C HIS A 121 -0.52 -22.53 1.59
N ALA A 122 0.74 -22.20 1.84
CA ALA A 122 1.87 -22.87 1.23
C ALA A 122 1.84 -24.38 1.49
N GLY A 123 1.87 -25.17 0.41
CA GLY A 123 1.88 -26.64 0.49
C GLY A 123 0.50 -27.29 0.64
N GLU A 124 -0.59 -26.53 0.73
CA GLU A 124 -1.94 -27.10 0.73
C GLU A 124 -2.35 -27.55 -0.68
N ALA A 125 -2.80 -28.79 -0.83
CA ALA A 125 -3.01 -29.44 -2.13
C ALA A 125 -4.01 -28.70 -3.06
N TRP A 126 -5.03 -28.03 -2.50
CA TRP A 126 -6.00 -27.28 -3.30
C TRP A 126 -5.40 -26.03 -3.96
N THR A 127 -4.27 -25.52 -3.46
CA THR A 127 -3.61 -24.33 -4.01
C THR A 127 -3.01 -24.58 -5.39
N GLU A 128 -2.59 -25.80 -5.70
CA GLU A 128 -2.06 -26.19 -7.02
C GLU A 128 -3.09 -25.98 -8.13
N GLN A 129 -4.35 -26.32 -7.84
CA GLN A 129 -5.46 -26.16 -8.80
C GLN A 129 -5.94 -24.71 -8.87
N ARG A 130 -5.87 -23.97 -7.76
CA ARG A 130 -6.36 -22.58 -7.68
C ARG A 130 -5.41 -21.57 -8.30
N ARG A 131 -4.09 -21.79 -8.17
CA ARG A 131 -3.03 -20.86 -8.55
C ARG A 131 -3.09 -20.43 -10.01
N PRO A 132 -3.15 -21.32 -11.02
CA PRO A 132 -3.16 -20.91 -12.43
C PRO A 132 -4.29 -19.93 -12.74
N MET A 133 -5.49 -20.19 -12.20
CA MET A 133 -6.65 -19.32 -12.39
C MET A 133 -6.45 -17.92 -11.79
N LEU A 134 -5.76 -17.80 -10.65
CA LEU A 134 -5.43 -16.49 -10.08
C LEU A 134 -4.34 -15.79 -10.87
N GLU A 135 -3.31 -16.50 -11.30
CA GLU A 135 -2.23 -15.93 -12.12
C GLU A 135 -2.77 -15.36 -13.43
N ASP A 136 -3.71 -16.05 -14.08
CA ASP A 136 -4.34 -15.54 -15.31
C ASP A 136 -5.16 -14.27 -15.06
N MET A 137 -5.87 -14.19 -13.92
CA MET A 137 -6.59 -12.98 -13.53
C MET A 137 -5.63 -11.83 -13.20
N VAL A 138 -4.51 -12.11 -12.53
CA VAL A 138 -3.44 -11.12 -12.28
C VAL A 138 -2.85 -10.64 -13.61
N LYS A 139 -2.46 -11.54 -14.52
CA LYS A 139 -1.93 -11.21 -15.85
C LYS A 139 -2.90 -10.34 -16.66
N LEU A 140 -4.20 -10.63 -16.60
CA LEU A 140 -5.22 -9.79 -17.26
C LEU A 140 -5.22 -8.34 -16.74
N ARG A 141 -5.09 -8.15 -15.42
CA ARG A 141 -5.00 -6.82 -14.81
C ARG A 141 -3.69 -6.13 -15.15
N LEU A 142 -2.57 -6.86 -15.08
CA LEU A 142 -1.25 -6.33 -15.42
C LEU A 142 -1.16 -5.93 -16.90
N GLY A 143 -1.74 -6.70 -17.82
CA GLY A 143 -1.76 -6.33 -19.24
C GLY A 143 -2.54 -5.04 -19.52
N SER A 144 -3.66 -4.83 -18.82
CA SER A 144 -4.43 -3.58 -18.92
C SER A 144 -3.65 -2.38 -18.34
N LEU A 145 -2.96 -2.60 -17.22
CA LEU A 145 -2.12 -1.59 -16.58
C LEU A 145 -0.88 -1.25 -17.42
N ASP A 146 -0.24 -2.26 -18.03
CA ASP A 146 0.92 -2.11 -18.90
C ASP A 146 0.58 -1.27 -20.14
N ALA A 147 -0.55 -1.57 -20.78
CA ALA A 147 -1.06 -0.79 -21.91
C ALA A 147 -1.33 0.67 -21.51
N TRP A 148 -1.88 0.92 -20.31
CA TRP A 148 -2.08 2.29 -19.82
C TRP A 148 -0.77 3.02 -19.56
N LEU A 149 0.21 2.35 -18.94
CA LEU A 149 1.51 2.91 -18.58
C LEU A 149 2.46 3.04 -19.77
N SER A 150 2.13 2.44 -20.92
CA SER A 150 2.90 2.61 -22.15
C SER A 150 2.95 4.10 -22.55
N GLY A 151 4.16 4.67 -22.53
CA GLY A 151 4.38 6.09 -22.79
C GLY A 151 4.02 7.02 -21.63
N ARG A 152 3.67 6.51 -20.44
CA ARG A 152 3.38 7.31 -19.24
C ARG A 152 4.41 7.07 -18.15
N GLU A 153 4.83 8.15 -17.50
CA GLU A 153 5.74 8.03 -16.37
C GLU A 153 5.02 7.56 -15.10
N PHE A 154 3.81 8.10 -14.86
CA PHE A 154 2.93 7.86 -13.71
C PHE A 154 1.47 7.73 -14.15
N LEU A 155 0.62 7.20 -13.26
CA LEU A 155 -0.78 6.86 -13.59
C LEU A 155 -1.61 8.07 -14.04
N ALA A 156 -1.39 9.21 -13.40
CA ALA A 156 -2.08 10.48 -13.65
C ALA A 156 -1.15 11.55 -14.24
N GLY A 157 -0.08 11.15 -14.92
CA GLY A 157 0.90 12.04 -15.53
C GLY A 157 1.98 12.54 -14.56
N GLN A 158 1.60 12.92 -13.34
CA GLN A 158 2.53 13.23 -12.24
C GLN A 158 2.39 12.20 -11.12
N PHE A 159 3.46 12.00 -10.34
CA PHE A 159 3.44 11.11 -9.20
C PHE A 159 2.42 11.58 -8.17
N SER A 160 1.62 10.66 -7.66
CA SER A 160 0.47 10.95 -6.80
C SER A 160 0.23 9.82 -5.80
N VAL A 161 -0.78 10.00 -4.95
CA VAL A 161 -1.24 8.96 -4.04
C VAL A 161 -1.74 7.68 -4.74
N ALA A 162 -2.19 7.78 -5.99
CA ALA A 162 -2.55 6.62 -6.80
C ALA A 162 -1.34 5.70 -7.03
N ASP A 163 -0.17 6.31 -7.28
CA ASP A 163 1.06 5.59 -7.54
C ASP A 163 1.59 4.90 -6.29
N ILE A 164 1.45 5.53 -5.13
CA ILE A 164 1.78 4.92 -3.83
C ILE A 164 0.97 3.63 -3.62
N ILE A 165 -0.35 3.68 -3.82
CA ILE A 165 -1.18 2.48 -3.66
C ILE A 165 -0.81 1.43 -4.69
N MET A 166 -0.82 1.78 -5.98
CA MET A 166 -0.56 0.81 -7.04
C MET A 166 0.79 0.12 -6.86
N CYS A 167 1.85 0.88 -6.57
CA CYS A 167 3.18 0.30 -6.37
C CYS A 167 3.24 -0.62 -5.16
N THR A 168 2.60 -0.25 -4.03
CA THR A 168 2.56 -1.14 -2.86
C THR A 168 1.73 -2.41 -3.09
N VAL A 169 0.69 -2.35 -3.92
CA VAL A 169 -0.04 -3.54 -4.38
C VAL A 169 0.85 -4.42 -5.24
N LEU A 170 1.52 -3.85 -6.24
CA LEU A 170 2.40 -4.58 -7.16
C LEU A 170 3.58 -5.27 -6.45
N ARG A 171 4.00 -4.78 -5.29
CA ARG A 171 5.06 -5.40 -4.47
C ARG A 171 4.68 -6.78 -3.93
N LEU A 172 3.39 -7.08 -3.82
CA LEU A 172 2.93 -8.41 -3.43
C LEU A 172 3.23 -9.47 -4.51
N LEU A 173 3.69 -9.06 -5.69
CA LEU A 173 4.11 -9.94 -6.77
C LEU A 173 5.64 -10.10 -6.88
N ASP A 174 6.43 -9.46 -6.02
CA ASP A 174 7.90 -9.39 -6.15
C ASP A 174 8.53 -10.79 -6.27
N ASP A 175 8.03 -11.78 -5.51
CA ASP A 175 8.56 -13.15 -5.50
C ASP A 175 7.93 -14.09 -6.56
N THR A 176 7.06 -13.58 -7.43
CA THR A 176 6.31 -14.41 -8.39
C THR A 176 6.90 -14.43 -9.80
N GLY A 177 7.74 -13.45 -10.15
CA GLY A 177 8.25 -13.25 -11.51
C GLY A 177 7.18 -12.81 -12.55
N LEU A 178 5.91 -12.68 -12.16
CA LEU A 178 4.82 -12.37 -13.11
C LEU A 178 4.96 -10.99 -13.75
N ARG A 179 5.51 -10.02 -13.02
CA ARG A 179 5.63 -8.63 -13.47
C ARG A 179 6.63 -8.47 -14.62
N GLU A 180 7.61 -9.37 -14.73
CA GLU A 180 8.66 -9.34 -15.77
C GLU A 180 8.09 -9.47 -17.20
N GLN A 181 6.86 -9.98 -17.33
CA GLN A 181 6.13 -10.09 -18.60
C GLN A 181 5.51 -8.75 -19.06
N PHE A 182 5.53 -7.72 -18.20
CA PHE A 182 4.85 -6.44 -18.40
C PHE A 182 5.87 -5.29 -18.24
N PRO A 183 6.60 -4.93 -19.32
CA PRO A 183 7.77 -4.06 -19.22
C PRO A 183 7.46 -2.63 -18.78
N ALA A 184 6.29 -2.07 -19.13
CA ALA A 184 5.90 -0.73 -18.68
C ALA A 184 5.55 -0.76 -17.19
N VAL A 185 4.89 -1.81 -16.71
CA VAL A 185 4.61 -2.00 -15.27
C VAL A 185 5.90 -2.17 -14.47
N GLU A 186 6.82 -3.03 -14.94
CA GLU A 186 8.12 -3.26 -14.30
C GLU A 186 8.92 -1.96 -14.20
N ALA A 187 9.04 -1.22 -15.32
CA ALA A 187 9.75 0.05 -15.36
C ALA A 187 9.10 1.12 -14.46
N TYR A 188 7.77 1.17 -14.44
CA TYR A 188 6.98 2.06 -13.60
C TYR A 188 7.22 1.80 -12.11
N GLN A 189 7.08 0.55 -11.68
CA GLN A 189 7.22 0.22 -10.27
C GLN A 189 8.66 0.47 -9.82
N ARG A 190 9.66 0.01 -10.58
CA ARG A 190 11.08 0.27 -10.29
C ARG A 190 11.36 1.77 -10.09
N ARG A 191 10.82 2.64 -10.96
CA ARG A 191 10.96 4.09 -10.84
C ARG A 191 10.32 4.63 -9.56
N CYS A 192 9.12 4.17 -9.21
CA CYS A 192 8.44 4.59 -7.99
C CYS A 192 9.18 4.12 -6.72
N LEU A 193 9.68 2.88 -6.70
CA LEU A 193 10.43 2.34 -5.56
C LEU A 193 11.87 2.89 -5.47
N ALA A 194 12.41 3.47 -6.54
CA ALA A 194 13.69 4.17 -6.51
C ALA A 194 13.61 5.55 -5.82
N ARG A 195 12.41 6.04 -5.49
CA ARG A 195 12.23 7.35 -4.87
C ARG A 195 12.81 7.36 -3.44
N PRO A 196 13.59 8.39 -3.04
CA PRO A 196 14.18 8.44 -1.70
C PRO A 196 13.15 8.37 -0.56
N ALA A 197 11.97 8.98 -0.77
CA ALA A 197 10.88 8.96 0.19
C ALA A 197 10.33 7.54 0.43
N TYR A 198 10.21 6.71 -0.61
CA TYR A 198 9.85 5.31 -0.46
C TYR A 198 10.87 4.55 0.38
N GLN A 199 12.16 4.69 0.04
CA GLN A 199 13.24 3.99 0.73
C GLN A 199 13.29 4.36 2.21
N LYS A 200 13.13 5.65 2.53
CA LYS A 200 13.07 6.14 3.90
C LYS A 200 11.84 5.62 4.65
N ALA A 201 10.67 5.63 4.02
CA ALA A 201 9.43 5.11 4.61
C ALA A 201 9.52 3.60 4.90
N LEU A 202 10.08 2.82 3.96
CA LEU A 202 10.31 1.39 4.13
C LEU A 202 11.31 1.13 5.25
N ALA A 203 12.46 1.80 5.25
CA ALA A 203 13.48 1.64 6.28
C ALA A 203 12.93 1.95 7.68
N ALA A 204 12.17 3.03 7.83
CA ALA A 204 11.54 3.39 9.10
C ALA A 204 10.52 2.34 9.58
N GLN A 205 9.74 1.76 8.66
CA GLN A 205 8.79 0.70 8.97
C GLN A 205 9.50 -0.59 9.39
N VAL A 206 10.52 -1.01 8.63
CA VAL A 206 11.32 -2.20 8.94
C VAL A 206 11.98 -2.04 10.30
N ALA A 207 12.62 -0.89 10.56
CA ALA A 207 13.26 -0.61 11.85
C ALA A 207 12.29 -0.72 13.03
N LEU A 208 11.06 -0.19 12.89
CA LEU A 208 10.03 -0.29 13.92
C LEU A 208 9.72 -1.75 14.27
N TYR A 209 9.45 -2.59 13.26
CA TYR A 209 9.03 -3.97 13.49
C TYR A 209 10.18 -4.87 13.92
N THR A 210 11.39 -4.68 13.39
CA THR A 210 12.58 -5.43 13.83
C THR A 210 12.96 -5.12 15.29
N GLN A 211 12.84 -3.85 15.71
CA GLN A 211 13.07 -3.49 17.12
C GLN A 211 12.04 -4.11 18.05
N SER A 212 10.76 -4.13 17.65
CA SER A 212 9.72 -4.76 18.47
C SER A 212 9.92 -6.27 18.61
N GLN A 213 10.50 -6.96 17.62
CA GLN A 213 10.81 -8.38 17.70
C GLN A 213 11.95 -8.65 18.69
N ALA A 214 12.98 -7.80 18.72
CA ALA A 214 14.10 -7.94 19.65
C ALA A 214 13.71 -7.69 21.12
N ALA A 215 12.58 -7.01 21.37
CA ALA A 215 12.08 -6.70 22.69
C ALA A 215 11.01 -7.68 23.23
N ALA A 216 10.59 -8.65 22.41
CA ALA A 216 9.60 -9.67 22.74
C ALA A 216 10.27 -10.98 23.18
#